data_AF-A0A7Y3NCC4-F1
#
_entry.id   AF-A0A7Y3NCC4-F1
#
_cell.length_a   1.000
_cell.length_b   1.000
_cell.length_c   1.000
_cell.angle_alpha   90.00
_cell.angle_beta   90.00
_cell.angle_gamma   90.00
#
_symmetry.space_group_name_H-M   'P 1'
#
loop_
_entity.id
_entity.type
_entity.pdbx_description
1 polymer ?
#
loop_
_entity_poly.entity_id
_entity_poly.type
_entity_poly.pdbx_seq_one_letter_code
_entity_poly.pdbx_strand_id
1 'polypeptide(L)' 'RHWVGIAAYCQPENKVALGFVESLNNKIRVMQRRTYGLRDEEYLRLKVLTSMLPQI' A
#
# COMPACT_ATOMS: atom_id res chain seq x y z
N ARG A 1 -14.50 -2.34 10.59
CA ARG A 1 -14.96 -0.93 10.72
C ARG A 1 -13.80 0.08 10.49
N HIS A 2 -12.94 -0.14 9.50
CA HIS A 2 -11.72 0.68 9.27
C HIS A 2 -11.71 1.40 7.91
N TRP A 3 -12.57 0.98 6.97
CA TRP A 3 -12.64 1.53 5.60
C TRP A 3 -13.19 2.97 5.54
N VAL A 4 -14.07 3.33 6.48
CA VAL A 4 -14.71 4.64 6.54
C VAL A 4 -13.70 5.76 6.84
N GLY A 5 -12.67 5.49 7.66
CA GLY A 5 -11.62 6.47 7.97
C GLY A 5 -10.65 6.73 6.82
N ILE A 6 -10.35 5.69 6.03
CA ILE A 6 -9.51 5.82 4.82
C ILE A 6 -10.28 6.57 3.72
N ALA A 7 -11.56 6.25 3.54
CA ALA A 7 -12.42 6.96 2.61
C ALA A 7 -12.66 8.43 3.02
N ALA A 8 -12.71 8.73 4.32
CA ALA A 8 -12.85 10.11 4.83
C ALA A 8 -11.62 10.99 4.55
N TYR A 9 -10.44 10.39 4.38
CA TYR A 9 -9.21 11.10 4.00
C TYR A 9 -9.03 11.19 2.47
N CYS A 10 -9.85 10.48 1.70
CA CYS A 10 -9.87 10.53 0.25
C CYS A 10 -10.69 11.75 -0.19
N GLN A 11 -10.04 12.92 -0.21
CA GLN A 11 -10.64 14.13 -0.76
C GLN A 11 -11.09 13.88 -2.22
N PRO A 12 -12.22 14.44 -2.68
CA PRO A 12 -12.76 14.18 -4.01
C PRO A 12 -11.81 14.59 -5.15
N GLU A 13 -10.78 15.39 -4.89
CA GLU A 13 -9.68 15.69 -5.82
C GLU A 13 -8.71 14.51 -6.01
N ASN A 14 -8.50 13.67 -4.99
CA ASN A 14 -7.70 12.46 -5.06
C ASN A 14 -8.58 11.28 -5.48
N LYS A 15 -9.17 11.34 -6.70
CA LYS A 15 -9.84 10.17 -7.31
C LYS A 15 -8.82 9.08 -7.62
N VAL A 16 -8.36 8.38 -6.59
CA VAL A 16 -7.55 7.19 -6.76
C VAL A 16 -8.47 6.11 -7.34
N ALA A 17 -8.12 5.61 -8.52
CA ALA A 17 -8.89 4.56 -9.16
C ALA A 17 -9.00 3.33 -8.24
N LEU A 18 -10.21 2.77 -8.08
CA LEU A 18 -10.41 1.58 -7.24
C LEU A 18 -9.49 0.42 -7.64
N GLY A 19 -9.27 0.21 -8.94
CA GLY A 19 -8.32 -0.81 -9.44
C GLY A 19 -6.85 -0.54 -9.07
N PHE A 20 -6.46 0.72 -8.88
CA PHE A 20 -5.14 1.08 -8.37
C PHE A 20 -5.00 0.67 -6.90
N VAL A 21 -6.01 0.92 -6.07
CA VAL A 21 -6.01 0.50 -4.66
C VAL A 21 -5.99 -1.03 -4.53
N GLU A 22 -6.73 -1.73 -5.38
CA GLU A 22 -6.77 -3.20 -5.39
C GLU A 22 -5.42 -3.81 -5.78
N SER A 23 -4.81 -3.31 -6.87
CA SER A 23 -3.48 -3.75 -7.30
C SER A 23 -2.39 -3.43 -6.27
N LEU A 24 -2.46 -2.27 -5.60
CA LEU A 24 -1.56 -1.89 -4.52
C LEU A 24 -1.70 -2.85 -3.33
N ASN A 25 -2.92 -3.16 -2.90
CA ASN A 25 -3.18 -4.10 -1.82
C ASN A 25 -2.64 -5.50 -2.12
N ASN A 26 -2.79 -5.98 -3.36
CA ASN A 26 -2.26 -7.29 -3.73
C ASN A 26 -0.71 -7.30 -3.70
N LYS A 27 -0.07 -6.20 -4.14
CA LYS A 27 1.39 -6.03 -4.10
C LYS A 27 1.92 -6.05 -2.66
N ILE A 28 1.26 -5.33 -1.74
CA ILE A 28 1.61 -5.33 -0.31
C ILE A 28 1.47 -6.75 0.27
N ARG A 29 0.38 -7.46 -0.04
CA ARG A 29 0.17 -8.84 0.40
C ARG A 29 1.27 -9.77 -0.10
N VAL A 30 1.74 -9.60 -1.34
CA VAL A 30 2.86 -10.38 -1.89
C VAL A 30 4.17 -10.04 -1.19
N MET A 31 4.43 -8.76 -0.89
CA MET A 31 5.61 -8.36 -0.10
C MET A 31 5.61 -9.03 1.27
N GLN A 32 4.49 -8.93 2.01
CA GLN A 32 4.33 -9.55 3.32
C GLN A 32 4.51 -11.08 3.30
N ARG A 33 4.03 -11.76 2.24
CA ARG A 33 4.25 -13.21 2.05
C ARG A 33 5.70 -13.57 1.75
N ARG A 34 6.51 -12.67 1.18
CA ARG A 34 7.93 -12.95 0.94
C ARG A 34 8.78 -12.70 2.17
N THR A 35 8.27 -11.90 3.11
CA THR A 35 8.99 -11.47 4.31
C THR A 35 8.51 -12.19 5.57
N TYR A 36 7.97 -13.41 5.47
CA TYR A 36 7.55 -14.21 6.65
C TYR A 36 8.69 -14.29 7.68
N GLY A 37 8.66 -13.42 8.70
CA GLY A 37 9.69 -13.32 9.74
C GLY A 37 10.21 -11.90 10.00
N LEU A 38 10.20 -11.00 9.01
CA LEU A 38 10.59 -9.59 9.20
C LEU A 38 9.40 -8.83 9.79
N ARG A 39 9.29 -8.82 11.13
CA ARG A 39 8.37 -7.94 11.88
C ARG A 39 8.85 -6.48 11.89
N ASP A 40 9.47 -6.05 10.80
CA ASP A 40 9.97 -4.69 10.66
C ASP A 40 8.96 -3.89 9.84
N GLU A 41 8.09 -3.20 10.57
CA GLU A 41 7.07 -2.34 9.99
C GLU A 41 7.69 -1.17 9.20
N GLU A 42 8.87 -0.70 9.62
CA GLU A 42 9.58 0.39 8.97
C GLU A 42 10.14 -0.07 7.61
N TYR A 43 10.74 -1.26 7.55
CA TYR A 43 11.18 -1.85 6.30
C TYR A 43 10.01 -2.11 5.34
N LEU A 44 8.86 -2.58 5.85
CA LEU A 44 7.67 -2.74 5.02
C LEU A 44 7.17 -1.40 4.47
N ARG A 45 7.11 -0.36 5.30
CA ARG A 45 6.75 1.00 4.87
C ARG A 45 7.68 1.53 3.79
N LEU A 46 8.99 1.38 3.98
CA LEU A 46 10.01 1.80 3.00
C LEU A 46 9.83 1.05 1.67
N LYS A 47 9.55 -0.25 1.71
CA LYS A 47 9.34 -1.08 0.53
C LYS A 47 8.05 -0.73 -0.22
N VAL A 48 7.01 -0.33 0.49
CA VAL A 48 5.76 0.15 -0.12
C VAL A 48 5.98 1.51 -0.80
N LEU A 49 6.64 2.45 -0.13
CA LEU A 49 6.95 3.79 -0.68
C LEU A 49 7.85 3.72 -1.91
N THR A 50 8.83 2.83 -1.91
CA THR A 50 9.73 2.63 -3.05
C THR A 50 9.13 1.81 -4.19
N SER A 51 8.05 1.05 -3.95
CA SER A 51 7.46 0.16 -4.96
C SER A 51 6.86 0.86 -6.19
N MET A 52 6.68 2.18 -6.12
CA MET A 52 6.14 3.03 -7.17
C MET A 52 7.19 3.98 -7.76
N LEU A 53 8.43 3.91 -7.28
CA LEU A 53 9.55 4.67 -7.83
C LEU A 53 10.13 3.93 -9.04
N PRO A 54 10.63 4.64 -10.08
CA PRO A 54 11.38 4.03 -11.16
C PRO A 54 12.63 3.34 -10.61
N GLN A 55 12.97 2.17 -11.16
CA GLN A 55 14.22 1.50 -10.83
C GLN A 55 15.38 2.34 -11.38
N ILE A 56 16.35 2.63 -10.51
CA ILE A 56 17.61 3.30 -10.89
C ILE A 56 18.48 2.30 -11.63
#